data_AF-A0AAV4N0I4-F1
#
_entry.id   AF-A0AAV4N0I4-F1
#
_cell.length_a   1.000
_cell.length_b   1.000
_cell.length_c   1.000
_cell.angle_alpha   90.00
_cell.angle_beta   90.00
_cell.angle_gamma   90.00
#
_symmetry.space_group_name_H-M   'P 1'
#
loop_
_entity.id
_entity.type
_entity.pdbx_description
1 polymer ?
#
loop_
_entity_poly.entity_id
_entity_poly.type
_entity_poly.pdbx_seq_one_letter_code
_entity_poly.pdbx_strand_id
1 'polypeptide(L)'
;MVSKVWIFGILCLAFLGVSSAEINCRERIYQQCTYPTLFGRIPRSVIEYNHICPELKNYVKCLKNYQDACTPKFNIAFESEEMYESTLAVFSDLCERNNLLYTAVTENLRCLNDTFGRTLCVDETEAIIEAYTSRTSKTTTSDDDLPFDIFCLQDVLEAGCITHDISKNCGSCAKDAAAELIRRTHFIEESCSMQDVKEILLNVNQYELMESQKDILTETLHKFIRRHEDCKQ
;
A
#
# COMPACT_ATOMS: atom_id res chain seq x y z
N MET A 1 41.43 -10.08 45.36
CA MET A 1 40.52 -10.90 44.53
C MET A 1 39.12 -10.70 45.08
N VAL A 2 38.38 -9.69 44.61
CA VAL A 2 37.05 -9.32 45.10
C VAL A 2 36.13 -9.05 43.91
N SER A 3 35.15 -9.94 43.77
CA SER A 3 33.80 -9.81 43.21
C SER A 3 33.56 -9.08 41.87
N LYS A 4 33.36 -9.92 40.85
CA LYS A 4 32.55 -9.67 39.65
C LYS A 4 31.04 -9.80 39.98
N VAL A 5 30.43 -8.78 40.58
CA VAL A 5 28.96 -8.78 40.86
C VAL A 5 28.25 -7.52 40.35
N TRP A 6 28.83 -6.82 39.36
CA TRP A 6 28.23 -5.60 38.77
C TRP A 6 27.84 -5.73 37.29
N ILE A 7 27.86 -6.94 36.71
CA ILE A 7 27.52 -7.14 35.28
C ILE A 7 26.06 -7.58 35.04
N PHE A 8 25.33 -8.00 36.07
CA PHE A 8 23.91 -8.40 35.92
C PHE A 8 22.89 -7.26 36.12
N GLY A 9 23.31 -6.08 36.58
CA GLY A 9 22.40 -4.92 36.76
C GLY A 9 22.08 -4.14 35.48
N ILE A 10 22.88 -4.29 34.42
CA ILE A 10 22.73 -3.52 33.17
C ILE A 10 21.99 -4.31 32.09
N LEU A 11 21.97 -5.64 32.16
CA LEU A 11 21.21 -6.48 31.20
C LEU A 11 19.69 -6.46 31.41
N CYS A 12 19.19 -6.07 32.59
CA CYS A 12 17.75 -5.90 32.81
C CYS A 12 17.20 -4.55 32.34
N LEU A 13 18.06 -3.57 32.02
CA LEU A 13 17.62 -2.26 31.51
C LEU A 13 17.59 -2.19 29.97
N ALA A 14 18.01 -3.24 29.27
CA ALA A 14 17.75 -3.40 27.83
C ALA A 14 16.31 -3.89 27.53
N PHE A 15 15.54 -4.24 28.57
CA PHE A 15 14.08 -4.39 28.53
C PHE A 15 13.37 -3.12 28.99
N LEU A 16 13.97 -1.94 28.80
CA LEU A 16 13.16 -0.75 28.58
C LEU A 16 12.48 -0.97 27.24
N GLY A 17 11.38 -1.72 27.30
CA GLY A 17 10.46 -1.89 26.22
C GLY A 17 10.23 -0.52 25.63
N VAL A 18 10.41 -0.44 24.31
CA VAL A 18 9.68 0.51 23.49
C VAL A 18 8.31 0.61 24.16
N SER A 19 8.00 1.76 24.73
CA SER A 19 6.70 2.01 25.30
C SER A 19 5.74 1.91 24.12
N SER A 20 5.23 0.72 23.84
CA SER A 20 4.07 0.57 22.99
C SER A 20 3.03 1.38 23.72
N ALA A 21 2.69 2.55 23.19
CA ALA A 21 1.55 3.30 23.67
C ALA A 21 0.42 2.28 23.84
N GLU A 22 -0.20 2.26 25.02
CA GLU A 22 -1.23 1.29 25.36
C GLU A 22 -2.29 1.30 24.25
N ILE A 23 -2.56 0.14 23.66
CA ILE A 23 -3.43 0.04 22.49
C ILE A 23 -4.87 0.30 22.94
N ASN A 24 -5.50 1.35 22.42
CA ASN A 24 -6.88 1.68 22.73
C ASN A 24 -7.83 1.13 21.65
N CYS A 25 -8.41 -0.05 21.88
CA CYS A 25 -9.37 -0.67 20.96
C CYS A 25 -10.72 0.06 20.81
N ARG A 26 -10.91 1.21 21.49
CA ARG A 26 -12.09 2.08 21.29
C ARG A 26 -11.88 3.10 20.18
N GLU A 27 -10.64 3.41 19.84
CA GLU A 27 -10.29 4.33 18.76
C GLU A 27 -10.29 3.57 17.42
N ARG A 28 -10.39 4.30 16.31
CA ARG A 28 -10.17 3.67 14.99
C ARG A 28 -8.68 3.40 14.80
N ILE A 29 -8.35 2.36 14.02
CA ILE A 29 -6.96 1.98 13.76
C ILE A 29 -6.08 3.15 13.28
N TYR A 30 -6.62 4.03 12.41
CA TYR A 30 -5.94 5.21 11.89
C TYR A 30 -5.80 6.37 12.88
N GLN A 31 -6.51 6.33 14.01
CA GLN A 31 -6.35 7.29 15.10
C GLN A 31 -5.23 6.84 16.05
N GLN A 32 -5.14 5.53 16.31
CA GLN A 32 -4.10 4.95 17.14
C GLN A 32 -2.74 4.95 16.43
N CYS A 33 -2.71 4.59 15.15
CA CYS A 33 -1.48 4.47 14.38
C CYS A 33 -1.18 5.76 13.64
N THR A 34 -0.08 6.43 14.01
CA THR A 34 0.36 7.68 13.38
C THR A 34 0.59 7.48 11.89
N TYR A 35 -0.23 8.16 11.09
CA TYR A 35 -0.13 8.13 9.63
C TYR A 35 1.22 8.70 9.17
N PRO A 36 2.04 7.94 8.42
CA PRO A 36 3.35 8.39 7.97
C PRO A 36 3.28 9.67 7.13
N THR A 37 4.22 10.58 7.37
CA THR A 37 4.32 11.84 6.61
C THR A 37 4.52 11.58 5.11
N LEU A 38 5.20 10.47 4.77
CA LEU A 38 5.49 10.08 3.39
C LEU A 38 4.23 9.89 2.54
N PHE A 39 3.13 9.47 3.15
CA PHE A 39 1.86 9.24 2.44
C PHE A 39 1.16 10.55 2.06
N GLY A 40 1.38 11.64 2.81
CA GLY A 40 0.86 12.96 2.45
C GLY A 40 1.77 13.76 1.51
N ARG A 41 3.09 13.55 1.59
CA ARG A 41 4.05 14.26 0.74
C ARG A 41 5.34 13.47 0.58
N ILE A 42 5.72 13.22 -0.66
CA ILE A 42 7.04 12.66 -0.98
C ILE A 42 8.12 13.74 -0.77
N PRO A 43 9.16 13.49 0.04
CA PRO A 43 10.29 14.40 0.23
C PRO A 43 11.01 14.73 -1.06
N ARG A 44 11.62 15.92 -1.14
CA ARG A 44 12.44 16.32 -2.31
C ARG A 44 13.91 15.98 -2.14
N SER A 45 14.34 15.63 -0.94
CA SER A 45 15.75 15.35 -0.62
C SER A 45 15.91 14.03 0.10
N VAL A 46 17.04 13.38 -0.14
CA VAL A 46 17.42 12.11 0.53
C VAL A 46 17.56 12.29 2.04
N ILE A 47 17.95 13.49 2.50
CA ILE A 47 18.08 13.80 3.93
C ILE A 47 16.70 13.77 4.60
N GLU A 48 15.73 14.48 4.02
CA GLU A 48 14.35 14.51 4.50
C GLU A 48 13.70 13.12 4.40
N TYR A 49 13.93 12.40 3.30
CA TYR A 49 13.47 11.02 3.12
C TYR A 49 13.97 10.10 4.24
N ASN A 50 15.27 10.10 4.52
CA ASN A 50 15.85 9.27 5.58
C ASN A 50 15.34 9.63 6.99
N HIS A 51 14.93 10.87 7.21
CA HIS A 51 14.35 11.28 8.49
C HIS A 51 12.95 10.69 8.70
N ILE A 52 12.15 10.64 7.64
CA ILE A 52 10.75 10.19 7.67
C ILE A 52 10.63 8.67 7.53
N CYS A 53 11.57 8.01 6.83
CA CYS A 53 11.48 6.59 6.50
C CYS A 53 11.16 5.65 7.70
N PRO A 54 11.74 5.85 8.91
CA PRO A 54 11.41 5.02 10.07
C PRO A 54 9.91 5.01 10.44
N GLU A 55 9.14 6.04 10.07
CA GLU A 55 7.69 6.10 10.29
C GLU A 55 6.94 4.98 9.57
N LEU A 56 7.38 4.57 8.37
CA LEU A 56 6.72 3.52 7.57
C LEU A 56 6.70 2.19 8.31
N LYS A 57 7.86 1.76 8.80
CA LYS A 57 8.01 0.49 9.53
C LYS A 57 7.23 0.51 10.84
N ASN A 58 7.25 1.65 11.54
CA ASN A 58 6.53 1.81 12.80
C ASN A 58 5.01 1.78 12.59
N TYR A 59 4.53 2.37 11.49
CA TYR A 59 3.12 2.33 11.12
C TYR A 59 2.65 0.89 10.88
N VAL A 60 3.34 0.12 10.04
CA VAL A 60 2.97 -1.30 9.76
C VAL A 60 2.97 -2.14 11.03
N LYS A 61 3.98 -1.98 11.89
CA LYS A 61 4.01 -2.66 13.20
C LYS A 61 2.86 -2.24 14.10
N CYS A 62 2.50 -0.95 14.10
CA CYS A 62 1.35 -0.47 14.86
C CYS A 62 0.05 -1.11 14.38
N LEU A 63 -0.17 -1.17 13.06
CA LEU A 63 -1.35 -1.81 12.47
C LEU A 63 -1.46 -3.28 12.92
N LYS A 64 -0.36 -4.03 12.85
CA LYS A 64 -0.33 -5.45 13.28
C LYS A 64 -0.61 -5.60 14.78
N ASN A 65 0.07 -4.80 15.61
CA ASN A 65 -0.14 -4.84 17.05
C ASN A 65 -1.59 -4.49 17.42
N TYR A 66 -2.18 -3.50 16.74
CA TYR A 66 -3.57 -3.11 16.93
C TYR A 66 -4.52 -4.27 16.56
N GLN A 67 -4.31 -4.88 15.40
CA GLN A 67 -5.08 -6.04 14.94
C GLN A 67 -4.97 -7.23 15.91
N ASP A 68 -3.78 -7.53 16.43
CA ASP A 68 -3.55 -8.66 17.33
C ASP A 68 -4.17 -8.43 18.72
N ALA A 69 -4.18 -7.17 19.19
CA ALA A 69 -4.72 -6.80 20.49
C ALA A 69 -6.25 -6.59 20.49
N CYS A 70 -6.82 -6.14 19.38
CA CYS A 70 -8.22 -5.78 19.27
C CYS A 70 -9.05 -6.87 18.57
N THR A 71 -10.34 -6.99 18.91
CA THR A 71 -11.19 -8.03 18.30
C THR A 71 -11.31 -7.81 16.78
N PRO A 72 -11.12 -8.84 15.94
CA PRO A 72 -10.97 -8.71 14.49
C PRO A 72 -12.22 -8.23 13.72
N LYS A 73 -13.36 -8.02 14.40
CA LYS A 73 -14.64 -7.79 13.72
C LYS A 73 -14.72 -6.55 12.82
N PHE A 74 -13.82 -5.56 12.98
CA PHE A 74 -13.92 -4.30 12.23
C PHE A 74 -12.57 -3.65 11.85
N ASN A 75 -11.43 -4.28 12.11
CA ASN A 75 -10.12 -3.64 11.93
C ASN A 75 -9.04 -4.66 11.49
N ILE A 76 -9.32 -5.41 10.41
CA ILE A 76 -8.31 -6.27 9.80
C ILE A 76 -7.46 -5.36 8.90
N ALA A 77 -6.20 -5.18 9.25
CA ALA A 77 -5.21 -4.48 8.43
C ALA A 77 -4.44 -5.46 7.53
N PHE A 78 -4.30 -6.72 7.95
CA PHE A 78 -3.63 -7.77 7.21
C PHE A 78 -4.46 -9.05 7.26
N GLU A 79 -4.81 -9.59 6.09
CA GLU A 79 -5.61 -10.82 6.00
C GLU A 79 -4.81 -12.06 6.44
N SER A 80 -3.49 -12.02 6.31
CA SER A 80 -2.59 -13.12 6.64
C SER A 80 -1.28 -12.62 7.25
N GLU A 81 -0.56 -13.53 7.93
CA GLU A 81 0.78 -13.23 8.44
C GLU A 81 1.77 -12.98 7.30
N GLU A 82 1.62 -13.69 6.17
CA GLU A 82 2.44 -13.51 4.97
C GLU A 82 2.31 -12.07 4.42
N MET A 83 1.09 -11.54 4.36
CA MET A 83 0.83 -10.17 3.92
C MET A 83 1.49 -9.14 4.84
N TYR A 84 1.38 -9.32 6.16
CA TYR A 84 2.07 -8.48 7.13
C TYR A 84 3.60 -8.53 6.96
N GLU A 85 4.19 -9.73 6.89
CA GLU A 85 5.63 -9.90 6.74
C GLU A 85 6.14 -9.30 5.43
N SER A 86 5.41 -9.50 4.33
CA SER A 86 5.76 -8.93 3.03
C SER A 86 5.71 -7.40 3.04
N THR A 87 4.63 -6.81 3.54
CA THR A 87 4.49 -5.35 3.66
C THR A 87 5.55 -4.74 4.58
N LEU A 88 5.84 -5.39 5.71
CA LEU A 88 6.90 -4.96 6.62
C LEU A 88 8.29 -5.02 5.97
N ALA A 89 8.55 -6.06 5.18
CA ALA A 89 9.81 -6.24 4.46
C ALA A 89 9.99 -5.14 3.41
N VAL A 90 8.96 -4.83 2.62
CA VAL A 90 9.02 -3.78 1.59
C VAL A 90 9.30 -2.41 2.20
N PHE A 91 8.60 -2.06 3.27
CA PHE A 91 8.84 -0.77 3.93
C PHE A 91 10.18 -0.73 4.66
N SER A 92 10.72 -1.88 5.09
CA SER A 92 12.10 -1.95 5.58
C SER A 92 13.10 -1.72 4.44
N ASP A 93 12.88 -2.34 3.28
CA ASP A 93 13.71 -2.22 2.09
C ASP A 93 13.74 -0.79 1.53
N LEU A 94 12.61 -0.08 1.58
CA LEU A 94 12.52 1.34 1.23
C LEU A 94 13.43 2.22 2.09
N CYS A 95 13.80 1.77 3.29
CA CYS A 95 14.64 2.52 4.23
C CYS A 95 16.09 2.01 4.30
N GLU A 96 16.42 0.94 3.58
CA GLU A 96 17.75 0.34 3.63
C GLU A 96 18.62 0.82 2.48
N ARG A 97 19.69 1.56 2.80
CA ARG A 97 20.54 2.24 1.80
C ARG A 97 21.15 1.35 0.73
N ASN A 98 21.34 0.07 1.04
CA ASN A 98 21.95 -0.91 0.13
C ASN A 98 20.90 -1.68 -0.70
N ASN A 99 19.62 -1.33 -0.57
CA ASN A 99 18.54 -1.95 -1.31
C ASN A 99 18.30 -1.23 -2.66
N LEU A 100 17.95 -2.00 -3.69
CA LEU A 100 17.61 -1.46 -5.00
C LEU A 100 16.36 -0.57 -4.97
N LEU A 101 15.38 -0.91 -4.12
CA LEU A 101 14.15 -0.14 -3.96
C LEU A 101 14.43 1.23 -3.33
N TYR A 102 15.26 1.27 -2.28
CA TYR A 102 15.75 2.53 -1.71
C TYR A 102 16.44 3.39 -2.77
N THR A 103 17.33 2.79 -3.58
CA THR A 103 18.08 3.51 -4.61
C THR A 103 17.15 4.09 -5.66
N ALA A 104 16.24 3.27 -6.20
CA ALA A 104 15.28 3.71 -7.21
C ALA A 104 14.38 4.85 -6.70
N VAL A 105 13.91 4.81 -5.45
CA VAL A 105 13.10 5.88 -4.87
C VAL A 105 13.94 7.14 -4.62
N THR A 106 15.10 7.00 -3.99
CA THR A 106 15.92 8.15 -3.57
C THR A 106 16.53 8.93 -4.73
N GLU A 107 16.86 8.26 -5.83
CA GLU A 107 17.31 8.90 -7.07
C GLU A 107 16.18 9.66 -7.80
N ASN A 108 14.91 9.30 -7.54
CA ASN A 108 13.75 9.85 -8.22
C ASN A 108 12.87 10.76 -7.34
N LEU A 109 13.26 11.06 -6.09
CA LEU A 109 12.44 11.81 -5.12
C LEU A 109 11.82 13.10 -5.65
N ARG A 110 12.60 13.91 -6.36
CA ARG A 110 12.10 15.17 -6.92
C ARG A 110 11.04 14.91 -7.99
N CYS A 111 11.28 13.95 -8.88
CA CYS A 111 10.33 13.58 -9.92
C CYS A 111 9.05 12.96 -9.34
N LEU A 112 9.20 12.04 -8.38
CA LEU A 112 8.07 11.44 -7.67
C LEU A 112 7.25 12.52 -6.96
N ASN A 113 7.88 13.42 -6.20
CA ASN A 113 7.18 14.55 -5.57
C ASN A 113 6.41 15.41 -6.59
N ASP A 114 7.04 15.76 -7.72
CA ASP A 114 6.38 16.54 -8.78
C ASP A 114 5.24 15.77 -9.46
N THR A 115 5.36 14.44 -9.58
CA THR A 115 4.35 13.56 -10.18
C THR A 115 3.14 13.41 -9.26
N PHE A 116 3.35 12.98 -8.01
CA PHE A 116 2.27 12.81 -7.03
C PHE A 116 1.62 14.15 -6.65
N GLY A 117 2.35 15.26 -6.71
CA GLY A 117 1.76 16.59 -6.46
C GLY A 117 0.87 17.13 -7.59
N ARG A 118 0.78 16.44 -8.74
CA ARG A 118 0.02 16.89 -9.92
C ARG A 118 -0.82 15.80 -10.57
N THR A 119 -0.70 14.56 -10.12
CA THR A 119 -1.46 13.45 -10.67
C THR A 119 -2.94 13.66 -10.41
N LEU A 120 -3.77 13.26 -11.37
CA LEU A 120 -5.23 13.26 -11.27
C LEU A 120 -5.76 11.83 -11.12
N CYS A 121 -4.89 10.84 -10.84
CA CYS A 121 -5.29 9.43 -10.85
C CYS A 121 -6.46 9.12 -9.91
N VAL A 122 -6.51 9.73 -8.72
CA VAL A 122 -7.62 9.58 -7.79
C VAL A 122 -8.89 10.17 -8.40
N ASP A 123 -8.88 11.46 -8.77
CA ASP A 123 -10.03 12.16 -9.34
C ASP A 123 -10.56 11.49 -10.63
N GLU A 124 -9.66 11.04 -11.52
CA GLU A 124 -10.00 10.34 -12.76
C GLU A 124 -10.62 8.97 -12.47
N THR A 125 -10.10 8.25 -11.47
CA THR A 125 -10.64 6.94 -11.07
C THR A 125 -12.00 7.10 -10.42
N GLU A 126 -12.15 8.05 -9.49
CA GLU A 126 -13.44 8.37 -8.86
C GLU A 126 -14.49 8.72 -9.91
N ALA A 127 -14.16 9.57 -10.90
CA ALA A 127 -15.08 9.91 -11.98
C ALA A 127 -15.54 8.70 -12.81
N ILE A 128 -14.65 7.72 -13.05
CA ILE A 128 -14.98 6.47 -13.73
C ILE A 128 -15.93 5.62 -12.87
N ILE A 129 -15.61 5.47 -11.59
CA ILE A 129 -16.43 4.69 -10.66
C ILE A 129 -17.82 5.32 -10.51
N GLU A 130 -17.92 6.63 -10.31
CA GLU A 130 -19.18 7.38 -10.24
C GLU A 130 -20.02 7.22 -11.52
N ALA A 131 -19.39 7.30 -12.69
CA ALA A 131 -20.07 7.12 -13.97
C ALA A 131 -20.59 5.69 -14.15
N TYR A 132 -19.84 4.68 -13.70
CA TYR A 132 -20.27 3.29 -13.73
C TYR A 132 -21.41 3.02 -12.74
N THR A 133 -21.25 3.41 -11.47
CA THR A 133 -22.25 3.23 -10.43
C THR A 133 -23.54 3.93 -10.79
N SER A 134 -23.51 5.15 -11.31
CA SER A 134 -24.72 5.88 -11.73
C SER A 134 -25.51 5.19 -12.85
N ARG A 135 -24.87 4.35 -13.66
CA ARG A 135 -25.52 3.59 -14.74
C ARG A 135 -26.08 2.25 -14.27
N THR A 136 -25.37 1.58 -13.37
CA THR A 136 -25.73 0.24 -12.87
C THR A 136 -26.67 0.29 -11.67
N SER A 137 -26.58 1.34 -10.86
CA SER A 137 -27.49 1.57 -9.74
C SER A 137 -28.81 2.17 -10.22
N LYS A 138 -29.86 1.34 -10.27
CA LYS A 138 -31.24 1.84 -10.21
C LYS A 138 -31.71 2.06 -8.76
N THR A 139 -30.96 1.65 -7.74
CA THR A 139 -31.50 1.51 -6.38
C THR A 139 -30.53 1.61 -5.18
N THR A 140 -29.23 1.87 -5.31
CA THR A 140 -28.33 1.95 -4.14
C THR A 140 -28.12 3.41 -3.70
N THR A 141 -28.59 3.73 -2.49
CA THR A 141 -28.71 5.10 -1.95
C THR A 141 -27.62 5.51 -0.97
N SER A 142 -26.52 4.75 -0.87
CA SER A 142 -25.39 5.09 0.02
C SER A 142 -24.06 4.53 -0.49
N ASP A 143 -23.00 5.35 -0.38
CA ASP A 143 -21.60 5.00 -0.71
C ASP A 143 -21.07 3.80 0.08
N ASP A 144 -21.69 3.46 1.21
CA ASP A 144 -21.31 2.33 2.08
C ASP A 144 -21.63 0.94 1.51
N ASP A 145 -22.38 0.84 0.40
CA ASP A 145 -22.82 -0.43 -0.21
C ASP A 145 -22.27 -0.63 -1.64
N LEU A 146 -21.10 -0.05 -1.97
CA LEU A 146 -20.43 -0.37 -3.23
C LEU A 146 -20.01 -1.85 -3.22
N PRO A 147 -20.42 -2.66 -4.22
CA PRO A 147 -20.00 -4.05 -4.27
C PRO A 147 -18.48 -4.16 -4.44
N PHE A 148 -17.90 -5.24 -3.89
CA PHE A 148 -16.45 -5.45 -3.78
C PHE A 148 -15.70 -5.37 -5.13
N ASP A 149 -16.36 -5.71 -6.23
CA ASP A 149 -15.83 -5.59 -7.59
C ASP A 149 -15.48 -4.13 -7.96
N ILE A 150 -16.16 -3.15 -7.37
CA ILE A 150 -15.89 -1.73 -7.59
C ILE A 150 -14.60 -1.29 -6.88
N PHE A 151 -14.37 -1.75 -5.65
CA PHE A 151 -13.11 -1.48 -4.94
C PHE A 151 -11.91 -2.08 -5.68
N CYS A 152 -12.05 -3.33 -6.13
CA CYS A 152 -11.03 -3.97 -6.98
C CYS A 152 -10.75 -3.15 -8.25
N LEU A 153 -11.80 -2.71 -8.96
CA LEU A 153 -11.64 -1.89 -10.16
C LEU A 153 -10.94 -0.57 -9.86
N GLN A 154 -11.34 0.12 -8.79
CA GLN A 154 -10.76 1.38 -8.34
C GLN A 154 -9.26 1.24 -8.09
N ASP A 155 -8.85 0.29 -7.24
CA ASP A 155 -7.45 0.13 -6.87
C ASP A 155 -6.57 -0.26 -8.06
N VAL A 156 -7.09 -1.09 -8.97
CA VAL A 156 -6.35 -1.47 -10.18
C VAL A 156 -6.19 -0.29 -11.13
N LEU A 157 -7.22 0.53 -11.31
CA LEU A 157 -7.16 1.74 -12.13
C LEU A 157 -6.20 2.76 -11.53
N GLU A 158 -6.27 2.98 -10.21
CA GLU A 158 -5.40 3.92 -9.50
C GLU A 158 -3.93 3.47 -9.57
N ALA A 159 -3.64 2.21 -9.24
CA ALA A 159 -2.30 1.63 -9.33
C ALA A 159 -1.74 1.71 -10.76
N GLY A 160 -2.58 1.38 -11.74
CA GLY A 160 -2.24 1.46 -13.15
C GLY A 160 -1.94 2.88 -13.61
N CYS A 161 -2.78 3.84 -13.21
CA CYS A 161 -2.61 5.25 -13.52
C CYS A 161 -1.33 5.81 -12.87
N ILE A 162 -1.11 5.56 -11.58
CA ILE A 162 0.08 6.02 -10.84
C ILE A 162 1.36 5.47 -11.50
N THR A 163 1.39 4.17 -11.83
CA THR A 163 2.57 3.59 -12.50
C THR A 163 2.78 4.13 -13.90
N HIS A 164 1.71 4.47 -14.63
CA HIS A 164 1.79 5.15 -15.92
C HIS A 164 2.39 6.56 -15.78
N ASP A 165 1.89 7.36 -14.84
CA ASP A 165 2.37 8.71 -14.57
C ASP A 165 3.84 8.72 -14.14
N ILE A 166 4.22 7.80 -13.25
CA ILE A 166 5.63 7.61 -12.85
C ILE A 166 6.47 7.21 -14.05
N SER A 167 6.00 6.29 -14.90
CA SER A 167 6.73 5.88 -16.10
C SER A 167 6.98 7.06 -17.05
N LYS A 168 5.95 7.89 -17.25
CA LYS A 168 5.96 9.04 -18.15
C LYS A 168 6.88 10.14 -17.65
N ASN A 169 6.89 10.41 -16.35
CA ASN A 169 7.59 11.54 -15.77
C ASN A 169 9.00 11.18 -15.26
N CYS A 170 9.16 9.98 -14.68
CA CYS A 170 10.37 9.54 -13.96
C CYS A 170 11.11 8.38 -14.64
N GLY A 171 10.56 7.83 -15.72
CA GLY A 171 11.18 6.76 -16.51
C GLY A 171 10.90 5.35 -15.98
N SER A 172 11.40 4.35 -16.72
CA SER A 172 11.06 2.94 -16.50
C SER A 172 11.57 2.39 -15.18
N CYS A 173 12.74 2.81 -14.70
CA CYS A 173 13.27 2.33 -13.41
C CYS A 173 12.37 2.71 -12.23
N ALA A 174 11.85 3.94 -12.20
CA ALA A 174 10.90 4.38 -11.19
C ALA A 174 9.55 3.66 -11.31
N LYS A 175 9.09 3.41 -12.55
CA LYS A 175 7.89 2.60 -12.81
C LYS A 175 8.05 1.19 -12.23
N ASP A 176 9.18 0.53 -12.51
CA ASP A 176 9.43 -0.84 -12.08
C ASP A 176 9.51 -0.93 -10.54
N ALA A 177 10.12 0.07 -9.90
CA ALA A 177 10.13 0.19 -8.43
C ALA A 177 8.72 0.38 -7.85
N ALA A 178 7.88 1.22 -8.46
CA ALA A 178 6.50 1.41 -8.03
C ALA A 178 5.65 0.14 -8.23
N ALA A 179 5.81 -0.55 -9.36
CA ALA A 179 5.15 -1.81 -9.62
C ALA A 179 5.58 -2.91 -8.63
N GLU A 180 6.86 -2.94 -8.27
CA GLU A 180 7.39 -3.87 -7.26
C GLU A 180 6.86 -3.57 -5.86
N LEU A 181 6.71 -2.29 -5.51
CA LEU A 181 6.06 -1.84 -4.27
C LEU A 181 4.62 -2.34 -4.21
N ILE A 182 3.79 -2.01 -5.21
CA ILE A 182 2.38 -2.44 -5.32
C ILE A 182 2.26 -3.96 -5.21
N ARG A 183 3.15 -4.69 -5.90
CA ARG A 183 3.16 -6.16 -5.89
C ARG A 183 3.45 -6.70 -4.49
N ARG A 184 4.53 -6.26 -3.86
CA ARG A 184 4.99 -6.86 -2.60
C ARG A 184 4.13 -6.42 -1.41
N THR A 185 3.42 -5.31 -1.49
CA THR A 185 2.45 -4.91 -0.47
C THR A 185 1.09 -5.60 -0.63
N HIS A 186 0.91 -6.46 -1.64
CA HIS A 186 -0.37 -7.11 -1.92
C HIS A 186 -1.52 -6.12 -2.17
N PHE A 187 -1.22 -4.92 -2.67
CA PHE A 187 -2.19 -3.83 -2.75
C PHE A 187 -3.43 -4.20 -3.59
N ILE A 188 -3.24 -4.94 -4.68
CA ILE A 188 -4.36 -5.40 -5.51
C ILE A 188 -5.02 -6.63 -4.90
N GLU A 189 -4.24 -7.54 -4.32
CA GLU A 189 -4.75 -8.73 -3.64
C GLU A 189 -5.63 -8.41 -2.42
N GLU A 190 -5.43 -7.25 -1.76
CA GLU A 190 -6.26 -6.79 -0.64
C GLU A 190 -7.68 -6.37 -1.07
N SER A 191 -7.87 -5.99 -2.33
CA SER A 191 -9.17 -5.51 -2.83
C SER A 191 -9.78 -6.40 -3.91
N CYS A 192 -8.99 -7.29 -4.52
CA CYS A 192 -9.40 -8.15 -5.61
C CYS A 192 -9.29 -9.64 -5.29
N SER A 193 -10.41 -10.36 -5.34
CA SER A 193 -10.37 -11.81 -5.50
C SER A 193 -10.11 -12.20 -6.96
N MET A 194 -9.70 -13.46 -7.18
CA MET A 194 -9.57 -14.02 -8.54
C MET A 194 -10.89 -14.00 -9.32
N GLN A 195 -12.04 -14.04 -8.63
CA GLN A 195 -13.35 -13.95 -9.25
C GLN A 195 -13.56 -12.52 -9.78
N ASP A 196 -13.28 -11.51 -8.96
CA ASP A 196 -13.46 -10.09 -9.29
C ASP A 196 -12.59 -9.70 -10.49
N VAL A 197 -11.32 -10.12 -10.49
CA VAL A 197 -10.42 -9.87 -11.62
C VAL A 197 -10.95 -10.44 -12.93
N LYS A 198 -11.50 -11.66 -12.91
CA LYS A 198 -12.09 -12.27 -14.11
C LYS A 198 -13.33 -11.53 -14.55
N GLU A 199 -14.17 -11.11 -13.61
CA GLU A 199 -15.39 -10.37 -13.90
C GLU A 199 -15.08 -8.99 -14.52
N ILE A 200 -14.11 -8.26 -13.97
CA ILE A 200 -13.66 -6.98 -14.52
C ILE A 200 -13.11 -7.15 -15.94
N LEU A 201 -12.27 -8.17 -16.18
CA LEU A 201 -11.74 -8.43 -17.53
C LEU A 201 -12.84 -8.76 -18.54
N LEU A 202 -13.85 -9.54 -18.15
CA LEU A 202 -14.99 -9.86 -19.02
C LEU A 202 -15.85 -8.64 -19.34
N ASN A 203 -15.94 -7.70 -18.40
CA ASN A 203 -16.79 -6.51 -18.51
C ASN A 203 -16.02 -5.23 -18.86
N VAL A 204 -14.75 -5.32 -19.26
CA VAL A 204 -13.87 -4.14 -19.48
C VAL A 204 -14.49 -3.04 -20.37
N ASN A 205 -15.29 -3.45 -21.36
CA ASN A 205 -15.94 -2.52 -22.29
C ASN A 205 -17.14 -1.77 -21.70
N GLN A 206 -17.61 -2.14 -20.51
CA GLN A 206 -18.74 -1.50 -19.83
C GLN A 206 -18.31 -0.28 -19.02
N TYR A 207 -17.04 -0.20 -18.61
CA TYR A 207 -16.51 0.81 -17.68
C TYR A 207 -16.21 2.19 -18.30
N GLU A 208 -16.64 2.49 -19.55
CA GLU A 208 -16.40 3.78 -20.23
C GLU A 208 -14.94 4.28 -20.21
N LEU A 209 -14.00 3.34 -20.11
CA LEU A 209 -12.57 3.63 -20.06
C LEU A 209 -12.05 4.12 -21.42
N MET A 210 -11.11 5.05 -21.40
CA MET A 210 -10.27 5.35 -22.56
C MET A 210 -9.45 4.12 -22.95
N GLU A 211 -9.06 3.98 -24.23
CA GLU A 211 -8.26 2.84 -24.68
C GLU A 211 -6.95 2.69 -23.88
N SER A 212 -6.28 3.80 -23.54
CA SER A 212 -5.10 3.76 -22.67
C SER A 212 -5.38 3.22 -21.27
N GLN A 213 -6.56 3.49 -20.71
CA GLN A 213 -6.97 2.98 -19.40
C GLN A 213 -7.35 1.49 -19.49
N LYS A 214 -8.01 1.06 -20.58
CA LYS A 214 -8.29 -0.36 -20.84
C LYS A 214 -7.01 -1.17 -20.97
N ASP A 215 -6.01 -0.65 -21.67
CA ASP A 215 -4.72 -1.29 -21.84
C ASP A 215 -4.03 -1.48 -20.48
N ILE A 216 -3.99 -0.41 -19.66
CA ILE A 216 -3.41 -0.43 -18.31
C ILE A 216 -4.14 -1.44 -17.41
N LEU A 217 -5.48 -1.39 -17.37
CA LEU A 217 -6.32 -2.29 -16.58
C LEU A 217 -6.07 -3.74 -16.98
N THR A 218 -6.14 -4.03 -18.27
CA THR A 218 -5.96 -5.38 -18.82
C THR A 218 -4.56 -5.91 -18.55
N GLU A 219 -3.51 -5.09 -18.75
CA GLU A 219 -2.13 -5.47 -18.46
C GLU A 219 -1.95 -5.81 -16.97
N THR A 220 -2.50 -4.98 -16.08
CA THR A 220 -2.36 -5.14 -14.63
C THR A 220 -3.08 -6.39 -14.14
N LEU A 221 -4.32 -6.61 -14.57
CA LEU A 221 -5.11 -7.79 -14.21
C LEU A 221 -4.53 -9.09 -14.79
N HIS A 222 -3.99 -9.08 -16.01
CA HIS A 222 -3.32 -10.27 -16.54
C HIS A 222 -2.01 -10.60 -15.82
N LYS A 223 -1.31 -9.60 -15.26
CA LYS A 223 -0.16 -9.87 -14.38
C LYS A 223 -0.62 -10.49 -13.08
N PHE A 224 -1.72 -10.00 -12.50
CA PHE A 224 -2.33 -10.58 -11.30
C PHE A 224 -2.69 -12.07 -11.49
N ILE A 225 -3.37 -12.42 -12.59
CA ILE A 225 -3.77 -13.81 -12.88
C ILE A 225 -2.56 -14.73 -12.97
N ARG A 226 -1.54 -14.37 -13.76
CA ARG A 226 -0.35 -15.22 -13.97
C ARG A 226 0.32 -15.59 -12.65
N ARG A 227 0.44 -14.64 -11.72
CA ARG A 227 1.04 -14.88 -10.39
C ARG A 227 0.26 -15.91 -9.58
N HIS A 228 -1.06 -15.80 -9.57
CA HIS A 228 -1.91 -16.75 -8.84
C HIS A 228 -1.88 -18.17 -9.43
N GLU A 229 -1.60 -18.31 -10.72
CA GLU A 229 -1.43 -19.62 -11.36
C GLU A 229 -0.07 -20.22 -11.04
N ASP A 230 1.00 -19.41 -11.00
CA ASP A 230 2.35 -19.84 -10.63
C ASP A 230 2.44 -20.34 -9.17
N CYS A 231 1.64 -19.78 -8.25
CA CYS A 231 1.59 -20.22 -6.84
C CYS A 231 0.81 -21.53 -6.61
N LYS A 232 0.18 -22.11 -7.64
CA LYS A 232 -0.58 -23.38 -7.53
C LYS A 232 0.22 -24.61 -7.98
N GLN A 233 1.45 -24.43 -8.46
CA GLN A 233 2.40 -25.51 -8.79
C GLN A 233 3.29 -25.85 -7.61
#